data_AF-A0AAW3EFZ2-F1
#
_entry.id   AF-A0AAW3EFZ2-F1
#
_cell.length_a   1.000
_cell.length_b   1.000
_cell.length_c   1.000
_cell.angle_alpha   90.00
_cell.angle_beta   90.00
_cell.angle_gamma   90.00
#
_symmetry.space_group_name_H-M   'P 1'
#
loop_
_entity.id
_entity.type
_entity.pdbx_description
1 polymer ?
#
loop_
_entity_poly.entity_id
_entity_poly.type
_entity_poly.pdbx_seq_one_letter_code
_entity_poly.pdbx_strand_id
1 'polypeptide(L)'
;MTRIVPVLAFGLLISPLLHAMPLNYTVATDNTVIGLSWQAFGHQSQASLDGVTGNITLDAEKEINDRIDVKIPITTLQASNSLLTYQLKSGLFFDAEHYPAITFASSRVVALGHGHFRVFGSLSVKNVQRPVILDATLEEHGGTSSHDGSLFLHATTTISRSSFNMDRFTGVVDDRVAINIEIQAKVGHIV
;
A
#
# COMPACT_ATOMS: atom_id res chain seq x y z
N MET A 1 15.39 -69.24 36.41
CA MET A 1 14.05 -68.61 36.47
C MET A 1 14.22 -67.13 36.19
N THR A 2 13.95 -66.74 34.95
CA THR A 2 14.30 -65.43 34.36
C THR A 2 13.21 -64.39 34.67
N ARG A 3 13.58 -63.23 35.22
CA ARG A 3 12.65 -62.11 35.45
C ARG A 3 12.73 -61.09 34.32
N ILE A 4 11.59 -60.81 33.71
CA ILE A 4 11.40 -59.86 32.60
C ILE A 4 11.13 -58.48 33.19
N VAL A 5 11.87 -57.46 32.75
CA VAL A 5 11.63 -56.04 33.06
C VAL A 5 10.82 -55.44 31.90
N PRO A 6 9.70 -54.72 32.15
CA PRO A 6 8.99 -54.02 31.09
C PRO A 6 9.68 -52.66 30.85
N VAL A 7 10.16 -52.43 29.64
CA VAL A 7 10.61 -51.11 29.20
C VAL A 7 9.38 -50.35 28.69
N LEU A 8 8.98 -49.31 29.42
CA LEU A 8 7.93 -48.39 29.02
C LEU A 8 8.53 -47.38 28.03
N ALA A 9 8.23 -47.51 26.74
CA ALA A 9 8.66 -46.56 25.73
C ALA A 9 7.75 -45.32 25.75
N PHE A 10 8.29 -44.19 26.25
CA PHE A 10 7.63 -42.88 26.20
C PHE A 10 7.85 -42.28 24.81
N GLY A 11 6.83 -42.37 23.94
CA GLY A 11 6.86 -41.74 22.62
C GLY A 11 6.75 -40.22 22.75
N LEU A 12 7.85 -39.52 22.48
CA LEU A 12 7.87 -38.06 22.40
C LEU A 12 7.11 -37.63 21.13
N LEU A 13 5.88 -37.13 21.28
CA LEU A 13 5.16 -36.47 20.18
C LEU A 13 5.85 -35.14 19.88
N ILE A 14 6.76 -35.14 18.91
CA ILE A 14 7.31 -33.91 18.35
C ILE A 14 6.24 -33.38 17.39
N SER A 15 5.37 -32.48 17.87
CA SER A 15 4.47 -31.72 17.00
C SER A 15 5.33 -30.80 16.13
N PRO A 16 5.33 -30.94 14.79
CA PRO A 16 5.96 -29.93 13.95
C PRO A 16 5.18 -28.63 14.15
N LEU A 17 5.86 -27.59 14.63
CA LEU A 17 5.35 -26.22 14.51
C LEU A 17 5.16 -25.95 13.02
N LEU A 18 3.92 -25.99 12.55
CA LEU A 18 3.54 -25.44 11.26
C LEU A 18 3.81 -23.93 11.35
N HIS A 19 4.98 -23.49 10.89
CA HIS A 19 5.25 -22.08 10.71
C HIS A 19 4.56 -21.66 9.41
N ALA A 20 3.56 -20.79 9.51
CA ALA A 20 3.01 -20.16 8.31
C ALA A 20 4.12 -19.34 7.63
N MET A 21 4.45 -19.67 6.39
CA MET A 21 5.45 -18.91 5.63
C MET A 21 4.85 -17.54 5.26
N PRO A 22 5.65 -16.46 5.23
CA PRO A 22 5.18 -15.16 4.75
C PRO A 22 4.59 -15.29 3.35
N LEU A 23 3.41 -14.70 3.16
CA LEU A 23 2.72 -14.72 1.89
C LEU A 23 3.07 -13.44 1.10
N ASN A 24 3.54 -13.64 -0.12
CA ASN A 24 3.92 -12.55 -1.01
C ASN A 24 2.83 -12.33 -2.06
N TYR A 25 2.44 -11.09 -2.21
CA TYR A 25 1.49 -10.64 -3.21
C TYR A 25 2.14 -9.60 -4.12
N THR A 26 1.78 -9.63 -5.39
CA THR A 26 2.15 -8.62 -6.37
C THR A 26 0.93 -7.76 -6.67
N VAL A 27 1.12 -6.43 -6.66
CA VAL A 27 0.07 -5.47 -7.02
C VAL A 27 -0.39 -5.73 -8.46
N ALA A 28 -1.69 -5.87 -8.66
CA ALA A 28 -2.31 -6.00 -9.97
C ALA A 28 -2.44 -4.60 -10.58
N THR A 29 -1.46 -4.24 -11.42
CA THR A 29 -1.30 -2.92 -12.04
C THR A 29 -2.56 -2.36 -12.67
N ASP A 30 -3.31 -3.19 -13.41
CA ASP A 30 -4.48 -2.76 -14.18
C ASP A 30 -5.74 -2.57 -13.30
N ASN A 31 -5.70 -3.04 -12.05
CA ASN A 31 -6.82 -3.03 -11.11
C ASN A 31 -6.47 -2.23 -9.85
N THR A 32 -5.58 -1.26 -9.98
CA THR A 32 -5.14 -0.40 -8.88
C THR A 32 -5.25 1.07 -9.29
N VAL A 33 -5.97 1.85 -8.49
CA VAL A 33 -6.22 3.28 -8.74
C VAL A 33 -5.92 4.08 -7.48
N ILE A 34 -5.24 5.21 -7.64
CA ILE A 34 -5.03 6.20 -6.58
C ILE A 34 -5.77 7.47 -6.96
N GLY A 35 -6.79 7.84 -6.20
CA GLY A 35 -7.51 9.11 -6.31
C GLY A 35 -6.91 10.18 -5.39
N LEU A 36 -6.80 11.40 -5.91
CA LEU A 36 -6.38 12.60 -5.22
C LEU A 36 -7.51 13.63 -5.26
N SER A 37 -7.76 14.31 -4.14
CA SER A 37 -8.72 15.43 -4.10
C SER A 37 -8.24 16.56 -3.20
N TRP A 38 -8.53 17.80 -3.61
CA TRP A 38 -8.16 19.02 -2.89
C TRP A 38 -9.11 20.17 -3.28
N GLN A 39 -9.12 21.25 -2.51
CA GLN A 39 -9.83 22.48 -2.89
C GLN A 39 -8.90 23.43 -3.64
N ALA A 40 -9.41 24.01 -4.74
CA ALA A 40 -8.71 25.02 -5.52
C ALA A 40 -9.70 26.03 -6.08
N PHE A 41 -9.40 27.33 -5.94
CA PHE A 41 -10.22 28.44 -6.42
C PHE A 41 -11.68 28.37 -5.96
N GLY A 42 -11.93 27.86 -4.75
CA GLY A 42 -13.28 27.70 -4.18
C GLY A 42 -14.05 26.47 -4.69
N HIS A 43 -13.41 25.58 -5.46
CA HIS A 43 -14.03 24.37 -6.01
C HIS A 43 -13.18 23.13 -5.73
N GLN A 44 -13.85 21.97 -5.67
CA GLN A 44 -13.16 20.69 -5.53
C GLN A 44 -12.43 20.33 -6.84
N SER A 45 -11.14 20.04 -6.72
CA SER A 45 -10.29 19.49 -7.78
C SER A 45 -9.98 18.03 -7.51
N GLN A 46 -9.70 17.28 -8.58
CA GLN A 46 -9.42 15.84 -8.53
C GLN A 46 -8.35 15.45 -9.55
N ALA A 47 -7.60 14.42 -9.21
CA ALA A 47 -6.74 13.70 -10.13
C ALA A 47 -6.66 12.22 -9.75
N SER A 48 -6.26 11.37 -10.68
CA SER A 48 -5.98 9.96 -10.45
C SER A 48 -4.59 9.58 -10.97
N LEU A 49 -4.06 8.49 -10.42
CA LEU A 49 -2.84 7.81 -10.85
C LEU A 49 -3.16 6.33 -10.95
N ASP A 50 -2.81 5.74 -12.08
CA ASP A 50 -2.91 4.30 -12.35
C ASP A 50 -1.51 3.69 -12.53
N GLY A 51 -1.43 2.42 -12.90
CA GLY A 51 -0.15 1.81 -13.26
C GLY A 51 0.76 1.53 -12.05
N VAL A 52 0.17 1.44 -10.85
CA VAL A 52 0.90 1.17 -9.61
C VAL A 52 1.50 -0.24 -9.69
N THR A 53 2.78 -0.35 -9.36
CA THR A 53 3.50 -1.63 -9.29
C THR A 53 4.09 -1.79 -7.91
N GLY A 54 4.24 -3.02 -7.44
CA GLY A 54 4.80 -3.25 -6.11
C GLY A 54 4.53 -4.63 -5.57
N ASN A 55 5.05 -4.85 -4.36
CA ASN A 55 4.89 -6.10 -3.63
C ASN A 55 4.35 -5.83 -2.23
N ILE A 56 3.58 -6.79 -1.73
CA ILE A 56 3.05 -6.83 -0.39
C ILE A 56 3.47 -8.17 0.22
N THR A 57 4.21 -8.14 1.32
CA THR A 57 4.57 -9.30 2.12
C THR A 57 3.79 -9.22 3.43
N LEU A 58 3.03 -10.28 3.73
CA LEU A 58 2.31 -10.43 4.98
C LEU A 58 2.82 -11.66 5.73
N ASP A 59 3.26 -11.49 6.96
CA ASP A 59 3.75 -12.54 7.84
C ASP A 59 2.77 -12.71 9.01
N ALA A 60 1.95 -13.76 8.94
CA ALA A 60 0.94 -14.06 9.93
C ALA A 60 1.50 -14.35 11.33
N GLU A 61 2.77 -14.73 11.43
CA GLU A 61 3.44 -15.03 12.70
C GLU A 61 4.13 -13.80 13.29
N LYS A 62 4.55 -12.86 12.43
CA LYS A 62 5.37 -11.70 12.80
C LYS A 62 5.02 -10.47 11.96
N GLU A 63 4.04 -9.68 12.42
CA GLU A 63 3.63 -8.40 11.79
C GLU A 63 4.80 -7.42 11.54
N ILE A 64 5.90 -7.52 12.29
CA ILE A 64 7.10 -6.69 12.08
C ILE A 64 7.78 -6.95 10.71
N ASN A 65 7.52 -8.11 10.12
CA ASN A 65 8.02 -8.50 8.81
C ASN A 65 7.08 -8.05 7.68
N ASP A 66 5.89 -7.53 8.00
CA ASP A 66 4.96 -7.03 6.99
C ASP A 66 5.59 -5.87 6.24
N ARG A 67 5.53 -5.95 4.92
CA ARG A 67 6.18 -4.98 4.03
C ARG A 67 5.29 -4.67 2.84
N ILE A 68 5.22 -3.39 2.51
CA ILE A 68 4.53 -2.87 1.32
C ILE A 68 5.51 -1.92 0.64
N ASP A 69 5.90 -2.25 -0.58
CA ASP A 69 6.76 -1.41 -1.41
C ASP A 69 6.08 -1.19 -2.76
N VAL A 70 5.75 0.07 -3.07
CA VAL A 70 5.06 0.44 -4.30
C VAL A 70 5.74 1.59 -5.04
N LYS A 71 5.62 1.55 -6.36
CA LYS A 71 6.06 2.56 -7.31
C LYS A 71 4.88 3.01 -8.16
N ILE A 72 4.68 4.31 -8.21
CA ILE A 72 3.53 4.96 -8.85
C ILE A 72 4.07 5.84 -9.98
N PRO A 73 3.85 5.48 -11.25
CA PRO A 73 4.37 6.25 -12.38
C PRO A 73 3.61 7.58 -12.53
N ILE A 74 4.32 8.72 -12.57
CA ILE A 74 3.69 10.03 -12.76
C ILE A 74 3.08 10.17 -14.16
N THR A 75 3.58 9.41 -15.14
CA THR A 75 3.09 9.45 -16.52
C THR A 75 1.61 9.07 -16.63
N THR A 76 1.06 8.30 -15.69
CA THR A 76 -0.36 7.91 -15.65
C THR A 76 -1.26 8.96 -15.02
N LEU A 77 -0.69 10.03 -14.44
CA LEU A 77 -1.48 11.07 -13.77
C LEU A 77 -2.51 11.67 -14.73
N GLN A 78 -3.77 11.71 -14.31
CA GLN A 78 -4.84 12.38 -15.04
C GLN A 78 -5.66 13.23 -14.08
N ALA A 79 -5.78 14.52 -14.39
CA ALA A 79 -6.65 15.43 -13.66
C ALA A 79 -7.98 15.63 -14.38
N SER A 80 -8.88 16.39 -13.76
CA SER A 80 -10.20 16.72 -14.31
C SER A 80 -10.18 17.38 -15.69
N ASN A 81 -9.05 17.93 -16.13
CA ASN A 81 -8.86 18.45 -17.48
C ASN A 81 -7.38 18.36 -17.91
N SER A 82 -7.15 18.42 -19.23
CA SER A 82 -5.82 18.26 -19.83
C SER A 82 -4.81 19.34 -19.45
N LEU A 83 -5.25 20.58 -19.24
CA LEU A 83 -4.38 21.67 -18.81
C LEU A 83 -3.85 21.42 -17.39
N LEU A 84 -4.73 21.04 -16.47
CA LEU A 84 -4.34 20.69 -15.11
C LEU A 84 -3.44 19.45 -15.08
N THR A 85 -3.73 18.42 -15.88
CA THR A 85 -2.84 17.26 -16.06
C THR A 85 -1.44 17.70 -16.50
N TYR A 86 -1.35 18.52 -17.54
CA TYR A 86 -0.09 19.02 -18.07
C TYR A 86 0.68 19.81 -17.01
N GLN A 87 0.01 20.71 -16.30
CA GLN A 87 0.61 21.48 -15.21
C GLN A 87 1.14 20.59 -14.09
N LEU A 88 0.34 19.64 -13.60
CA LEU A 88 0.74 18.73 -12.53
C LEU A 88 1.98 17.90 -12.93
N LYS A 89 2.07 17.44 -14.18
CA LYS A 89 3.23 16.69 -14.68
C LYS A 89 4.47 17.56 -14.89
N SER A 90 4.32 18.87 -15.07
CA SER A 90 5.43 19.79 -15.36
C SER A 90 6.33 20.04 -14.15
N GLY A 91 7.46 20.72 -14.39
CA GLY A 91 8.39 21.21 -13.37
C GLY A 91 7.77 22.11 -12.29
N LEU A 92 6.55 22.62 -12.51
CA LEU A 92 5.82 23.40 -11.49
C LEU A 92 5.37 22.55 -10.30
N PHE A 93 5.16 21.25 -10.50
CA PHE A 93 4.68 20.31 -9.48
C PHE A 93 5.55 19.06 -9.49
N PHE A 94 5.06 17.96 -10.08
CA PHE A 94 5.71 16.64 -9.97
C PHE A 94 7.01 16.52 -10.77
N ASP A 95 7.21 17.34 -11.80
CA ASP A 95 8.41 17.31 -12.65
C ASP A 95 8.69 15.89 -13.19
N ALA A 96 7.72 15.35 -13.92
CA ALA A 96 7.69 13.96 -14.36
C ALA A 96 8.88 13.55 -15.24
N GLU A 97 9.52 14.52 -15.90
CA GLU A 97 10.69 14.31 -16.74
C GLU A 97 11.92 13.90 -15.91
N HIS A 98 12.13 14.56 -14.77
CA HIS A 98 13.26 14.27 -13.87
C HIS A 98 12.90 13.27 -12.77
N TYR A 99 11.61 13.23 -12.37
CA TYR A 99 11.09 12.39 -11.29
C TYR A 99 9.90 11.57 -11.82
N PRO A 100 10.15 10.49 -12.57
CA PRO A 100 9.11 9.77 -13.30
C PRO A 100 8.18 8.95 -12.39
N ALA A 101 8.50 8.80 -11.11
CA ALA A 101 7.71 8.00 -10.18
C ALA A 101 7.71 8.55 -8.75
N ILE A 102 6.59 8.33 -8.06
CA ILE A 102 6.46 8.38 -6.60
C ILE A 102 6.76 6.99 -6.06
N THR A 103 7.37 6.90 -4.87
CA THR A 103 7.55 5.63 -4.18
C THR A 103 6.98 5.69 -2.77
N PHE A 104 6.45 4.56 -2.31
CA PHE A 104 6.05 4.37 -0.92
C PHE A 104 6.63 3.05 -0.42
N ALA A 105 7.23 3.11 0.78
CA ALA A 105 7.77 1.94 1.47
C ALA A 105 7.24 1.93 2.91
N SER A 106 6.55 0.86 3.30
CA SER A 106 6.10 0.71 4.67
C SER A 106 7.28 0.39 5.61
N SER A 107 7.16 0.88 6.84
CA SER A 107 8.05 0.54 7.94
C SER A 107 7.35 -0.34 8.98
N ARG A 108 6.01 -0.28 9.05
CA ARG A 108 5.21 -1.07 9.96
C ARG A 108 3.76 -1.15 9.50
N VAL A 109 3.17 -2.34 9.58
CA VAL A 109 1.72 -2.55 9.49
C VAL A 109 1.23 -2.91 10.88
N VAL A 110 0.07 -2.38 11.27
CA VAL A 110 -0.55 -2.66 12.58
C VAL A 110 -1.99 -3.06 12.35
N ALA A 111 -2.36 -4.27 12.74
CA ALA A 111 -3.75 -4.70 12.74
C ALA A 111 -4.55 -3.93 13.81
N LEU A 112 -5.69 -3.38 13.41
CA LEU A 112 -6.66 -2.74 14.31
C LEU A 112 -7.87 -3.64 14.61
N GLY A 113 -7.92 -4.82 13.99
CA GLY A 113 -9.02 -5.78 14.06
C GLY A 113 -10.08 -5.55 12.99
N HIS A 114 -10.94 -6.54 12.76
CA HIS A 114 -12.05 -6.50 11.79
C HIS A 114 -11.62 -6.10 10.36
N GLY A 115 -10.45 -6.56 9.92
CA GLY A 115 -9.93 -6.23 8.59
C GLY A 115 -9.38 -4.80 8.45
N HIS A 116 -9.29 -4.02 9.52
CA HIS A 116 -8.68 -2.68 9.50
C HIS A 116 -7.21 -2.72 9.91
N PHE A 117 -6.43 -1.85 9.29
CA PHE A 117 -4.99 -1.75 9.48
C PHE A 117 -4.55 -0.29 9.50
N ARG A 118 -3.46 -0.03 10.23
CA ARG A 118 -2.70 1.21 10.12
C ARG A 118 -1.33 0.92 9.52
N VAL A 119 -1.04 1.52 8.38
CA VAL A 119 0.22 1.34 7.66
C VAL A 119 1.07 2.58 7.83
N PHE A 120 2.20 2.44 8.51
CA PHE A 120 3.22 3.48 8.61
C PHE A 120 4.23 3.28 7.49
N GLY A 121 4.60 4.36 6.82
CA GLY A 121 5.60 4.28 5.76
C GLY A 121 6.19 5.63 5.40
N SER A 122 7.11 5.60 4.45
CA SER A 122 7.72 6.79 3.87
C SER A 122 7.26 6.97 2.45
N LEU A 123 6.68 8.13 2.16
CA LEU A 123 6.30 8.59 0.83
C LEU A 123 7.41 9.47 0.27
N SER A 124 7.91 9.12 -0.91
CA SER A 124 8.92 9.90 -1.64
C SER A 124 8.28 10.51 -2.88
N VAL A 125 8.24 11.84 -2.92
CA VAL A 125 7.78 12.61 -4.07
C VAL A 125 8.91 13.52 -4.50
N LYS A 126 9.34 13.39 -5.77
CA LYS A 126 10.56 14.03 -6.27
C LYS A 126 11.79 13.65 -5.43
N ASN A 127 12.50 14.63 -4.91
CA ASN A 127 13.64 14.48 -4.01
C ASN A 127 13.26 14.63 -2.51
N VAL A 128 11.97 14.65 -2.18
CA VAL A 128 11.50 14.85 -0.80
C VAL A 128 10.84 13.58 -0.29
N GLN A 129 11.29 13.12 0.87
CA GLN A 129 10.71 11.98 1.59
C GLN A 129 10.04 12.45 2.88
N ARG A 130 8.83 11.94 3.14
CA ARG A 130 8.05 12.24 4.35
C ARG A 130 7.40 10.98 4.91
N PRO A 131 7.33 10.83 6.25
CA PRO A 131 6.52 9.79 6.85
C PRO A 131 5.03 10.07 6.59
N VAL A 132 4.27 9.03 6.26
CA VAL A 132 2.82 9.07 6.12
C VAL A 132 2.21 7.87 6.82
N ILE A 133 0.93 8.00 7.19
CA ILE A 133 0.14 6.94 7.80
C ILE A 133 -1.07 6.73 6.90
N LEU A 134 -1.29 5.48 6.48
CA LEU A 134 -2.47 5.07 5.75
C LEU A 134 -3.39 4.32 6.69
N ASP A 135 -4.67 4.67 6.71
CA ASP A 135 -5.70 3.84 7.32
C ASP A 135 -6.27 2.95 6.21
N ALA A 136 -6.11 1.63 6.36
CA ALA A 136 -6.41 0.65 5.34
C ALA A 136 -7.45 -0.37 5.83
N THR A 137 -8.24 -0.91 4.90
CA THR A 137 -9.23 -1.94 5.14
C THR A 137 -9.07 -3.04 4.09
N LEU A 138 -9.03 -4.29 4.54
CA LEU A 138 -9.13 -5.47 3.70
C LEU A 138 -10.60 -5.71 3.39
N GLU A 139 -10.97 -5.62 2.11
CA GLU A 139 -12.34 -5.83 1.67
C GLU A 139 -12.63 -7.31 1.44
N GLU A 140 -13.62 -7.85 2.14
CA GLU A 140 -14.15 -9.19 1.85
C GLU A 140 -15.15 -9.12 0.70
N HIS A 141 -14.74 -9.48 -0.51
CA HIS A 141 -15.68 -9.69 -1.60
C HIS A 141 -16.44 -11.03 -1.40
N GLY A 142 -17.70 -10.93 -0.97
CA GLY A 142 -18.68 -12.02 -1.11
C GLY A 142 -18.61 -13.16 -0.09
N GLY A 143 -18.14 -12.95 1.14
CA GLY A 143 -18.15 -13.96 2.21
C GLY A 143 -17.17 -15.12 2.02
N THR A 144 -16.31 -15.03 1.00
CA THR A 144 -15.13 -15.87 0.85
C THR A 144 -13.94 -14.94 0.68
N SER A 145 -13.09 -14.82 1.70
CA SER A 145 -11.73 -14.34 1.46
C SER A 145 -11.11 -15.20 0.36
N SER A 146 -10.72 -14.57 -0.76
CA SER A 146 -9.92 -15.17 -1.85
C SER A 146 -10.52 -16.40 -2.54
N HIS A 147 -11.42 -16.21 -3.51
CA HIS A 147 -11.79 -17.31 -4.43
C HIS A 147 -10.70 -17.63 -5.46
N ASP A 148 -9.73 -16.72 -5.65
CA ASP A 148 -8.61 -16.81 -6.62
C ASP A 148 -7.22 -16.43 -6.03
N GLY A 149 -7.12 -16.22 -4.72
CA GLY A 149 -5.89 -15.73 -4.08
C GLY A 149 -5.65 -14.21 -4.22
N SER A 150 -6.64 -13.43 -4.66
CA SER A 150 -6.56 -11.96 -4.67
C SER A 150 -6.86 -11.34 -3.29
N LEU A 151 -6.17 -10.25 -2.97
CA LEU A 151 -6.50 -9.30 -1.92
C LEU A 151 -7.06 -8.03 -2.55
N PHE A 152 -8.08 -7.46 -1.92
CA PHE A 152 -8.64 -6.14 -2.24
C PHE A 152 -8.47 -5.24 -1.02
N LEU A 153 -7.74 -4.15 -1.20
CA LEU A 153 -7.39 -3.22 -0.13
C LEU A 153 -7.91 -1.83 -0.52
N HIS A 154 -8.65 -1.24 0.40
CA HIS A 154 -8.97 0.18 0.37
C HIS A 154 -8.11 0.91 1.40
N ALA A 155 -7.48 2.02 1.03
CA ALA A 155 -6.71 2.82 1.98
C ALA A 155 -6.91 4.32 1.76
N THR A 156 -6.81 5.07 2.85
CA THR A 156 -6.94 6.53 2.82
C THR A 156 -5.84 7.21 3.62
N THR A 157 -5.52 8.43 3.22
CA THR A 157 -4.68 9.33 4.01
C THR A 157 -4.94 10.79 3.61
N THR A 158 -4.35 11.74 4.34
CA THR A 158 -4.29 13.14 3.93
C THR A 158 -2.87 13.64 4.11
N ILE A 159 -2.32 14.27 3.08
CA ILE A 159 -0.99 14.85 3.10
C ILE A 159 -1.04 16.36 2.89
N SER A 160 0.07 17.01 3.22
CA SER A 160 0.32 18.42 2.89
C SER A 160 1.19 18.49 1.63
N ARG A 161 0.74 19.22 0.59
CA ARG A 161 1.53 19.39 -0.64
C ARG A 161 2.77 20.25 -0.42
N SER A 162 2.71 21.24 0.47
CA SER A 162 3.85 22.08 0.85
C SER A 162 4.95 21.25 1.52
N SER A 163 4.60 20.18 2.25
CA SER A 163 5.58 19.26 2.83
C SER A 163 6.48 18.58 1.79
N PHE A 164 6.07 18.58 0.52
CA PHE A 164 6.81 18.05 -0.64
C PHE A 164 7.27 19.15 -1.60
N ASN A 165 7.36 20.41 -1.16
CA ASN A 165 7.72 21.57 -1.97
C ASN A 165 6.82 21.78 -3.20
N MET A 166 5.54 21.39 -3.09
CA MET A 166 4.51 21.64 -4.09
C MET A 166 3.56 22.72 -3.57
N ASP A 167 4.09 23.91 -3.26
CA ASP A 167 3.44 25.00 -2.52
C ASP A 167 2.96 26.17 -3.42
N ARG A 168 2.96 26.01 -4.74
CA ARG A 168 2.47 27.04 -5.67
C ARG A 168 1.01 27.40 -5.40
N PHE A 169 0.65 28.68 -5.49
CA PHE A 169 -0.74 29.15 -5.33
C PHE A 169 -1.36 28.89 -3.94
N THR A 170 -0.57 28.88 -2.85
CA THR A 170 -1.05 28.68 -1.46
C THR A 170 -2.20 29.58 -1.01
N GLY A 171 -2.41 30.75 -1.63
CA GLY A 171 -3.54 31.63 -1.32
C GLY A 171 -4.89 31.21 -1.93
N VAL A 172 -4.90 30.27 -2.87
CA VAL A 172 -6.12 29.85 -3.61
C VAL A 172 -6.22 28.35 -3.81
N VAL A 173 -5.18 27.58 -3.48
CA VAL A 173 -5.16 26.11 -3.54
C VAL A 173 -4.80 25.58 -2.15
N ASP A 174 -5.68 24.76 -1.59
CA ASP A 174 -5.51 24.19 -0.26
C ASP A 174 -4.21 23.39 -0.15
N ASP A 175 -3.62 23.39 1.03
CA ASP A 175 -2.41 22.60 1.28
C ASP A 175 -2.73 21.11 1.49
N ARG A 176 -3.96 20.80 1.95
CA ARG A 176 -4.40 19.44 2.24
C ARG A 176 -4.82 18.73 0.96
N VAL A 177 -4.23 17.57 0.71
CA VAL A 177 -4.61 16.66 -0.38
C VAL A 177 -5.08 15.35 0.25
N ALA A 178 -6.35 15.02 0.07
CA ALA A 178 -6.90 13.74 0.46
C ALA A 178 -6.58 12.69 -0.61
N ILE A 179 -6.19 11.50 -0.15
CA ILE A 179 -5.79 10.38 -1.00
C ILE A 179 -6.69 9.20 -0.69
N ASN A 180 -7.25 8.61 -1.74
CA ASN A 180 -8.03 7.38 -1.72
C ASN A 180 -7.33 6.34 -2.60
N ILE A 181 -7.17 5.13 -2.11
CA ILE A 181 -6.37 4.09 -2.76
C ILE A 181 -7.22 2.82 -2.83
N GLU A 182 -7.35 2.28 -4.03
CA GLU A 182 -7.95 0.97 -4.28
C GLU A 182 -6.87 0.09 -4.89
N ILE A 183 -6.46 -0.97 -4.20
CA ILE A 183 -5.42 -1.90 -4.64
C ILE A 183 -6.01 -3.30 -4.71
N GLN A 184 -5.83 -3.95 -5.87
CA GLN A 184 -5.87 -5.40 -5.93
C GLN A 184 -4.43 -5.94 -5.92
N ALA A 185 -4.17 -7.00 -5.16
CA ALA A 185 -2.91 -7.73 -5.20
C ALA A 185 -3.17 -9.23 -5.31
N LYS A 186 -2.31 -9.97 -6.00
CA LYS A 186 -2.46 -11.42 -6.23
C LYS A 186 -1.27 -12.16 -5.64
N VAL A 187 -1.50 -13.35 -5.09
CA VAL A 187 -0.41 -14.21 -4.61
C VAL A 187 0.63 -14.36 -5.72
N GLY A 188 1.88 -14.05 -5.41
CA GLY A 188 3.00 -14.26 -6.32
C GLY A 188 3.16 -15.76 -6.57
N HIS A 189 3.09 -16.19 -7.84
CA HIS A 189 3.37 -17.57 -8.18
C HIS A 189 4.81 -17.93 -7.77
N ILE A 190 4.95 -18.93 -6.91
CA ILE A 190 6.24 -19.60 -6.68
C ILE A 190 6.51 -20.38 -7.98
N VAL A 191 7.52 -19.96 -8.74
CA VAL A 191 8.05 -20.71 -9.89
C VAL A 191 8.98 -21.79 -9.37
#